data_AF-A0A0H3ICR3-F1
#
_entry.id   AF-A0A0H3ICR3-F1
#
_cell.length_a   1.000
_cell.length_b   1.000
_cell.length_c   1.000
_cell.angle_alpha   90.00
_cell.angle_beta   90.00
_cell.angle_gamma   90.00
#
_symmetry.space_group_name_H-M   'P 1'
#
loop_
_entity.id
_entity.type
_entity.pdbx_description
1 polymer ?
#
loop_
_entity_poly.entity_id
_entity_poly.type
_entity_poly.pdbx_seq_one_letter_code
_entity_poly.pdbx_strand_id
1 'polypeptide(L)'
;MAMLYQIEQAHYVSGLKTVDTAVLRQCVEAIGLDGDAFCTELAFVRAETLSQHINASRELLAKVRGQGFPTFALEDANGNFQQIPAANYLGQVEAWRNMLTQMVNHATA
;
A
#
# COMPACT_ATOMS: atom_id res chain seq x y z
N MET A 1 -3.27 -6.45 0.03
CA MET A 1 -2.44 -6.08 1.21
C MET A 1 -1.71 -7.25 1.88
N ALA A 2 -1.96 -8.52 1.53
CA ALA A 2 -1.32 -9.67 2.20
C ALA A 2 0.22 -9.66 2.11
N MET A 3 0.80 -9.28 0.97
CA MET A 3 2.26 -9.18 0.82
C MET A 3 2.86 -8.06 1.67
N LEU A 4 2.26 -6.86 1.66
CA LEU A 4 2.72 -5.74 2.49
C LEU A 4 2.73 -6.11 3.97
N TYR A 5 1.66 -6.76 4.45
CA TYR A 5 1.59 -7.25 5.82
C TYR A 5 2.72 -8.23 6.15
N GLN A 6 3.04 -9.19 5.28
CA GLN A 6 4.16 -10.10 5.53
C GLN A 6 5.51 -9.38 5.55
N ILE A 7 5.73 -8.41 4.67
CA ILE A 7 6.94 -7.59 4.66
C ILE A 7 7.07 -6.79 5.97
N GLU A 8 5.98 -6.17 6.43
CA GLU A 8 5.95 -5.43 7.70
C GLU A 8 6.22 -6.34 8.89
N GLN A 9 5.62 -7.54 8.94
CA GLN A 9 5.89 -8.53 9.97
C GLN A 9 7.35 -9.00 9.94
N ALA A 10 7.88 -9.31 8.76
CA ALA A 10 9.28 -9.72 8.59
C ALA A 10 10.25 -8.63 9.08
N HIS A 11 9.96 -7.36 8.79
CA HIS A 11 10.81 -6.24 9.18
C HIS A 11 10.67 -5.90 10.68
N TYR A 12 9.45 -5.60 11.13
CA TYR A 12 9.21 -5.02 12.45
C TYR A 12 9.09 -6.04 13.57
N VAL A 13 8.62 -7.26 13.28
CA VAL A 13 8.47 -8.32 14.30
C VAL A 13 9.69 -9.24 14.30
N SER A 14 10.11 -9.70 13.12
CA SER A 14 11.18 -10.70 12.98
C SER A 14 12.57 -10.11 12.78
N GLY A 15 12.70 -8.80 12.58
CA GLY A 15 13.99 -8.12 12.39
C GLY A 15 14.74 -8.54 11.11
N LEU A 16 14.04 -9.08 10.12
CA LEU A 16 14.62 -9.55 8.86
C LEU A 16 14.89 -8.40 7.89
N LYS A 17 15.90 -8.59 7.04
CA LYS A 17 16.28 -7.63 5.99
C LYS A 17 15.38 -7.79 4.77
N THR A 18 14.33 -6.97 4.68
CA THR A 18 13.37 -7.00 3.55
C THR A 18 13.94 -6.49 2.22
N VAL A 19 15.19 -6.01 2.23
CA VAL A 19 15.97 -5.74 1.01
C VAL A 19 16.51 -7.01 0.36
N ASP A 20 16.61 -8.13 1.10
CA ASP A 20 17.07 -9.41 0.57
C ASP A 20 15.92 -10.15 -0.13
N THR A 21 16.14 -10.53 -1.39
CA THR A 21 15.16 -11.27 -2.19
C THR A 21 14.71 -12.59 -1.53
N ALA A 22 15.60 -13.26 -0.79
CA ALA A 22 15.26 -14.48 -0.07
C ALA A 22 14.20 -14.23 1.03
N VAL A 23 14.22 -13.08 1.69
CA VAL A 23 13.21 -12.70 2.68
C VAL A 23 11.88 -12.39 2.00
N LEU A 24 11.91 -11.70 0.86
CA LEU A 24 10.71 -11.44 0.06
C LEU A 24 10.08 -12.73 -0.47
N ARG A 25 10.89 -13.72 -0.87
CA ARG A 25 10.43 -15.06 -1.23
C ARG A 25 9.68 -15.73 -0.07
N GLN A 26 10.25 -15.72 1.13
CA GLN A 26 9.58 -16.30 2.31
C GLN A 26 8.24 -15.60 2.60
N CYS A 27 8.17 -14.27 2.43
CA CYS A 27 6.94 -13.50 2.58
C CYS A 27 5.85 -13.93 1.57
N VAL A 28 6.24 -14.20 0.32
CA VAL A 28 5.28 -14.62 -0.72
C VAL A 28 4.81 -16.07 -0.49
N GLU A 29 5.70 -16.95 -0.07
CA GLU A 29 5.38 -18.35 0.27
C GLU A 29 4.44 -18.42 1.47
N ALA A 30 4.62 -17.53 2.47
CA ALA A 30 3.75 -17.42 3.64
C ALA A 30 2.30 -17.02 3.31
N ILE A 31 2.05 -16.40 2.15
CA ILE A 31 0.69 -16.10 1.65
C ILE A 31 0.19 -17.12 0.62
N GLY A 32 0.90 -18.24 0.45
CA GLY A 32 0.50 -19.35 -0.41
C GLY A 32 0.79 -19.15 -1.90
N LEU A 33 1.69 -18.22 -2.25
CA LEU A 33 2.13 -18.02 -3.64
C LEU A 33 3.46 -18.73 -3.91
N ASP A 34 3.72 -19.00 -5.19
CA ASP A 34 4.95 -19.64 -5.66
C ASP A 34 6.15 -18.68 -5.52
N GLY A 35 7.11 -19.07 -4.67
CA GLY A 35 8.33 -18.30 -4.41
C GLY A 35 9.27 -18.19 -5.60
N ASP A 36 9.40 -19.24 -6.42
CA ASP A 36 10.30 -19.25 -7.58
C ASP A 36 9.71 -18.41 -8.72
N ALA A 37 8.39 -18.53 -8.96
CA ALA A 37 7.69 -17.67 -9.90
C ALA A 37 7.78 -16.19 -9.48
N PHE A 38 7.58 -15.90 -8.20
CA PHE A 38 7.74 -14.54 -7.66
C PHE A 38 9.15 -14.00 -7.85
N CYS A 39 10.19 -14.78 -7.54
CA CYS A 39 11.58 -14.34 -7.72
C CYS A 39 11.90 -14.05 -9.20
N THR A 40 11.34 -14.84 -10.12
CA THR A 40 11.47 -14.62 -11.56
C THR A 40 10.85 -13.30 -11.97
N GLU A 41 9.61 -13.03 -11.54
CA GLU A 41 8.92 -11.77 -11.82
C GLU A 41 9.61 -10.58 -11.16
N LEU A 42 10.05 -10.71 -9.90
CA LEU A 42 10.77 -9.66 -9.18
C LEU A 42 12.06 -9.25 -9.90
N ALA A 43 12.79 -10.22 -10.47
CA ALA A 43 13.96 -9.94 -11.28
C ALA A 43 13.61 -9.29 -12.63
N PHE A 44 12.42 -9.58 -13.17
CA PHE A 44 11.94 -9.04 -14.44
C PHE A 44 11.34 -7.64 -14.31
N VAL A 45 10.81 -7.25 -13.14
CA VAL A 45 10.37 -5.87 -12.86
C VAL A 45 11.55 -4.94 -13.05
N ARG A 46 11.66 -4.38 -14.26
CA ARG A 46 12.79 -3.54 -14.66
C ARG A 46 12.85 -2.35 -13.73
N ALA A 47 14.06 -1.92 -13.38
CA ALA A 47 14.29 -0.73 -12.56
C ALA A 47 13.51 0.50 -13.10
N GLU A 48 13.31 0.59 -14.42
CA GLU A 48 12.50 1.62 -15.06
C GLU A 48 11.02 1.57 -14.64
N THR A 49 10.38 0.39 -14.68
CA THR A 49 8.98 0.22 -14.27
C THR A 49 8.78 0.54 -12.78
N LEU A 50 9.72 0.11 -11.94
CA LEU A 50 9.69 0.44 -10.50
C LEU A 50 9.87 1.96 -10.27
N SER A 51 10.81 2.58 -10.98
CA SER A 51 11.07 4.03 -10.88
C SER A 51 9.87 4.86 -11.35
N GLN A 52 9.22 4.46 -12.44
CA GLN A 52 7.98 5.07 -12.94
C GLN A 52 6.87 4.97 -11.89
N HIS A 53 6.69 3.81 -11.26
CA HIS A 53 5.70 3.64 -10.21
C HIS A 53 5.97 4.52 -8.98
N ILE A 54 7.23 4.62 -8.55
CA ILE A 54 7.63 5.51 -7.43
C ILE A 54 7.37 6.98 -7.78
N ASN A 55 7.70 7.40 -9.01
CA ASN A 55 7.47 8.78 -9.45
C ASN A 55 5.97 9.10 -9.52
N ALA A 56 5.16 8.23 -10.14
CA ALA A 56 3.70 8.37 -10.17
C ALA A 56 3.10 8.44 -8.76
N SER A 57 3.61 7.64 -7.82
CA SER A 57 3.17 7.69 -6.42
C SER A 57 3.50 9.01 -5.73
N ARG A 58 4.67 9.61 -6.02
CA ARG A 58 5.06 10.93 -5.51
C ARG A 58 4.24 12.06 -6.13
N GLU A 59 3.97 11.99 -7.42
CA GLU A 59 3.07 12.91 -8.12
C GLU A 59 1.66 12.86 -7.52
N LEU A 60 1.15 11.65 -7.26
CA LEU A 60 -0.14 11.48 -6.59
C LEU A 60 -0.11 12.04 -5.17
N LEU A 61 0.95 11.77 -4.38
CA LEU A 61 1.11 12.33 -3.04
C LEU A 61 1.05 13.87 -3.06
N ALA A 62 1.72 14.51 -4.04
CA ALA A 62 1.65 15.96 -4.22
C ALA A 62 0.26 16.43 -4.66
N LYS A 63 -0.39 15.73 -5.61
CA LYS A 63 -1.75 16.03 -6.10
C LYS A 63 -2.76 16.02 -4.96
N VAL A 64 -2.68 15.04 -4.06
CA VAL A 64 -3.56 14.94 -2.90
C VAL A 64 -3.11 15.83 -1.73
N ARG A 65 -2.01 16.60 -1.86
CA ARG A 65 -1.41 17.42 -0.78
C ARG A 65 -0.97 16.62 0.45
N GLY A 66 -0.54 15.38 0.27
CA GLY A 66 -0.02 14.53 1.34
C GLY A 66 1.36 15.01 1.78
N GLN A 67 1.65 14.92 3.09
CA GLN A 67 2.91 15.34 3.69
C GLN A 67 3.90 14.19 3.91
N GLY A 68 3.51 12.95 3.57
CA GLY A 68 4.30 11.75 3.79
C GLY A 68 3.42 10.50 3.81
N PHE A 69 3.87 9.45 4.47
CA PHE A 69 3.12 8.21 4.62
C PHE A 69 2.85 7.92 6.11
N PRO A 70 1.70 7.32 6.46
CA PRO A 70 0.61 6.91 5.56
C PRO A 70 -0.25 8.11 5.11
N THR A 71 -0.65 8.13 3.83
CA THR A 71 -1.65 9.05 3.28
C THR A 71 -2.75 8.24 2.61
N PHE A 72 -4.01 8.57 2.89
CA PHE A 72 -5.18 7.98 2.26
C PHE A 72 -5.98 9.07 1.57
N ALA A 73 -6.47 8.80 0.37
CA ALA A 73 -7.34 9.68 -0.38
C ALA A 73 -8.46 8.87 -1.05
N LEU A 74 -9.65 9.46 -1.12
CA LEU A 74 -10.79 8.96 -1.86
C LEU A 74 -10.91 9.73 -3.17
N GLU A 75 -11.02 9.03 -4.29
CA GLU A 75 -11.34 9.61 -5.59
C GLU A 75 -12.86 9.51 -5.81
N ASP A 76 -13.50 10.63 -6.16
CA ASP A 76 -14.93 10.67 -6.50
C ASP A 76 -15.19 10.32 -7.98
N ALA A 77 -16.46 10.21 -8.38
CA ALA A 77 -16.84 9.90 -9.76
C ALA A 77 -16.38 10.96 -10.79
N ASN A 78 -16.02 12.16 -10.35
CA ASN A 78 -15.52 13.25 -11.18
C ASN A 78 -13.99 13.32 -11.23
N GLY A 79 -13.29 12.39 -10.56
CA GLY A 79 -11.84 12.35 -10.48
C GLY A 79 -11.23 13.35 -9.48
N ASN A 80 -12.04 13.92 -8.58
CA ASN A 80 -11.55 14.77 -7.50
C ASN A 80 -11.07 13.91 -6.33
N PHE A 81 -9.98 14.34 -5.70
CA PHE A 81 -9.45 13.68 -4.52
C PHE A 81 -9.87 14.39 -3.24
N GLN A 82 -10.40 13.62 -2.30
CA GLN A 82 -10.61 14.02 -0.92
C GLN A 82 -9.64 13.26 -0.01
N GLN A 83 -8.82 13.98 0.77
CA GLN A 83 -7.98 13.33 1.78
C GLN A 83 -8.84 12.69 2.88
N ILE A 84 -8.40 11.52 3.33
CA ILE A 84 -8.99 10.83 4.48
C ILE A 84 -8.06 11.04 5.69
N PRO A 85 -8.55 11.61 6.80
CA PRO A 85 -7.73 11.90 7.99
C PRO A 85 -7.49 10.62 8.82
N ALA A 86 -6.75 9.66 8.26
CA ALA A 86 -6.57 8.32 8.82
C ALA A 86 -5.93 8.30 10.22
N ALA A 87 -5.11 9.30 10.54
CA ALA A 87 -4.52 9.47 11.88
C ALA A 87 -5.60 9.49 12.99
N ASN A 88 -6.79 10.02 12.72
CA ASN A 88 -7.88 10.11 13.69
C ASN A 88 -8.51 8.75 14.02
N TYR A 89 -8.21 7.72 13.24
CA TYR A 89 -8.84 6.41 13.28
C TYR A 89 -7.86 5.26 13.54
N LEU A 90 -6.59 5.56 13.85
CA LEU A 90 -5.60 4.54 14.18
C LEU A 90 -6.06 3.73 15.39
N GLY A 91 -6.07 2.40 15.24
CA GLY A 91 -6.57 1.46 16.26
C GLY A 91 -8.10 1.38 16.38
N GLN A 92 -8.86 2.17 15.62
CA GLN A 92 -10.33 2.25 15.73
C GLN A 92 -11.01 1.71 14.47
N VAL A 93 -10.93 0.38 14.26
CA VAL A 93 -11.36 -0.28 13.02
C VAL A 93 -12.83 -0.02 12.67
N GLU A 94 -13.74 -0.08 13.66
CA GLU A 94 -15.17 0.15 13.40
C GLU A 94 -15.48 1.61 13.06
N ALA A 95 -14.82 2.56 13.74
CA ALA A 95 -14.97 3.99 13.44
C ALA A 95 -14.43 4.32 12.04
N TRP A 96 -13.29 3.73 11.67
CA TRP A 96 -12.71 3.83 10.33
C TRP A 96 -13.69 3.32 9.27
N ARG A 97 -14.25 2.12 9.47
CA ARG A 97 -15.20 1.50 8.54
C ARG A 97 -16.44 2.39 8.35
N ASN A 98 -17.04 2.84 9.44
CA ASN A 98 -18.24 3.69 9.39
C ASN A 98 -17.99 5.00 8.63
N MET A 99 -16.86 5.66 8.90
CA MET A 99 -16.47 6.89 8.20
C MET A 99 -16.24 6.65 6.71
N LEU A 100 -15.52 5.59 6.33
CA LEU A 100 -15.31 5.26 4.92
C LEU A 100 -16.63 4.96 4.19
N THR A 101 -17.54 4.21 4.81
CA THR A 101 -18.86 3.93 4.23
C THR A 101 -19.63 5.21 3.96
N GLN A 102 -19.62 6.17 4.89
CA GLN A 102 -20.27 7.46 4.70
C GLN A 102 -19.62 8.26 3.55
N MET A 103 -18.29 8.33 3.53
CA MET A 103 -17.57 9.05 2.47
C MET A 103 -17.80 8.46 1.08
N VAL A 104 -17.75 7.12 0.94
CA VAL A 104 -17.98 6.45 -0.34
C VAL A 104 -19.40 6.69 -0.83
N ASN A 105 -20.41 6.55 0.04
CA ASN A 105 -21.80 6.80 -0.34
C ASN A 105 -22.03 8.22 -0.86
N HIS A 106 -21.33 9.21 -0.30
CA HIS A 106 -21.40 10.60 -0.77
C HIS A 106 -20.61 10.84 -2.06
N ALA A 107 -19.49 10.16 -2.27
CA ALA A 107 -18.65 10.32 -3.46
C ALA A 107 -19.25 9.65 -4.73
N THR A 108 -20.18 8.71 -4.54
CA THR A 108 -20.90 8.02 -5.63
C THR A 108 -22.28 8.59 -5.94
N ALA A 109 -22.75 9.56 -5.16
CA ALA A 109 -24.05 10.23 -5.33
C ALA A 109 -23.92 11.42 -6.29
#